data_AF-A0A3A5VIX5-F1
#
_entry.id   AF-A0A3A5VIX5-F1
#
_cell.length_a   1.000
_cell.length_b   1.000
_cell.length_c   1.000
_cell.angle_alpha   90.00
_cell.angle_beta   90.00
_cell.angle_gamma   90.00
#
_symmetry.space_group_name_H-M   'P 1'
#
loop_
_entity.id
_entity.type
_entity.pdbx_description
1 polymer ?
#
loop_
_entity_poly.entity_id
_entity_poly.type
_entity_poly.pdbx_seq_one_letter_code
_entity_poly.pdbx_strand_id
1 'polypeptide(L)'
;MTQEQSEEEICEKTEDWDHNDVGKRIPKRVTPNGTYFNELIVNVFCHLCGSEFIGPSREAGGFIGGHECLHAWEFNQVIGRDDGLVE
;
A
#
# COMPACT_ATOMS: atom_id res chain seq x y z
N MET A 1 -22.24 -19.68 1.18
CA MET A 1 -22.72 -18.51 0.42
C MET A 1 -21.67 -18.25 -0.64
N THR A 2 -21.88 -18.77 -1.85
CA THR A 2 -20.99 -18.54 -2.99
C THR A 2 -21.35 -17.16 -3.51
N GLN A 3 -20.59 -16.12 -3.14
CA GLN A 3 -20.74 -14.82 -3.78
C GLN A 3 -20.30 -15.00 -5.24
N GLU A 4 -21.26 -14.95 -6.16
CA GLU A 4 -21.00 -14.80 -7.58
C GLU A 4 -20.30 -13.45 -7.76
N GLN A 5 -18.97 -13.48 -7.83
CA GLN A 5 -18.17 -12.29 -8.15
C GLN A 5 -18.52 -11.88 -9.58
N SER A 6 -18.99 -10.65 -9.73
CA SER A 6 -19.25 -10.07 -11.05
C SER A 6 -17.93 -9.86 -11.79
N GLU A 7 -17.91 -10.00 -13.12
CA GLU A 7 -16.69 -9.87 -13.95
C GLU A 7 -15.99 -8.51 -13.75
N GLU A 8 -16.74 -7.49 -13.33
CA GLU A 8 -16.27 -6.15 -13.00
C GLU A 8 -15.40 -6.09 -11.73
N GLU A 9 -15.41 -7.14 -10.90
CA GLU A 9 -14.67 -7.23 -9.63
C GLU A 9 -13.32 -7.97 -9.79
N ILE A 10 -12.97 -8.43 -10.99
CA ILE A 10 -11.74 -9.18 -11.25
C ILE A 10 -10.69 -8.26 -11.90
N CYS A 11 -9.46 -8.34 -11.42
CA CYS A 11 -8.30 -7.68 -12.03
C CYS A 11 -7.33 -8.72 -12.61
N GLU A 12 -7.13 -8.65 -13.92
CA GLU A 12 -6.16 -9.48 -14.64
C GLU A 12 -4.76 -8.85 -14.68
N LYS A 13 -4.65 -7.55 -14.37
CA LYS A 13 -3.37 -6.83 -14.34
C LYS A 13 -2.49 -7.36 -13.20
N THR A 14 -1.21 -7.52 -13.48
CA THR A 14 -0.20 -7.95 -12.50
C THR A 14 0.73 -6.82 -12.04
N GLU A 15 0.63 -5.64 -12.64
CA GLU A 15 1.41 -4.44 -12.38
C GLU A 15 0.68 -3.19 -12.90
N ASP A 16 1.23 -2.00 -12.63
CA ASP A 16 0.72 -0.70 -13.10
C ASP A 16 -0.76 -0.46 -12.75
N TRP A 17 -1.11 -0.66 -11.48
CA TRP A 17 -2.46 -0.44 -10.99
C TRP A 17 -2.76 1.04 -10.80
N ASP A 18 -3.96 1.43 -11.18
CA ASP A 18 -4.45 2.80 -11.08
C ASP A 18 -5.76 2.88 -10.28
N HIS A 19 -6.29 4.08 -10.13
CA HIS A 19 -7.50 4.35 -9.36
C HIS A 19 -8.73 3.53 -9.82
N ASN A 20 -8.79 3.14 -11.11
CA ASN A 20 -9.90 2.35 -11.64
C ASN A 20 -9.79 0.86 -11.27
N ASP A 21 -8.67 0.42 -10.71
CA ASP A 21 -8.46 -0.97 -10.30
C ASP A 21 -8.75 -1.19 -8.81
N VAL A 22 -8.88 -0.11 -8.04
CA VAL A 22 -9.18 -0.16 -6.61
C VAL A 22 -10.50 -0.89 -6.37
N GLY A 23 -10.49 -1.85 -5.44
CA GLY A 23 -11.65 -2.69 -5.12
C GLY A 23 -11.72 -3.98 -5.94
N LYS A 24 -11.01 -4.10 -7.06
CA LYS A 24 -10.92 -5.35 -7.82
C LYS A 24 -10.01 -6.36 -7.13
N ARG A 25 -10.24 -7.64 -7.42
CA ARG A 25 -9.48 -8.76 -6.88
C ARG A 25 -8.64 -9.44 -7.95
N ILE A 26 -7.39 -9.69 -7.60
CA ILE A 26 -6.50 -10.52 -8.38
C ILE A 26 -6.73 -11.97 -7.93
N PRO A 27 -7.26 -12.86 -8.79
CA PRO A 27 -7.65 -14.21 -8.39
C PRO A 27 -6.43 -15.05 -7.98
N LYS A 28 -5.30 -14.86 -8.68
CA LYS A 28 -4.03 -15.49 -8.38
C LYS A 28 -2.88 -14.60 -8.84
N ARG A 29 -1.92 -14.34 -7.96
CA ARG A 29 -0.67 -13.63 -8.28
C ARG A 29 0.53 -14.46 -7.85
N VAL A 30 1.44 -14.75 -8.78
CA VAL A 30 2.68 -15.49 -8.50
C VAL A 30 3.83 -14.50 -8.41
N THR A 31 4.64 -14.65 -7.39
CA THR A 31 5.63 -13.66 -6.95
C THR A 31 6.89 -14.42 -6.49
N PRO A 32 8.10 -13.82 -6.53
CA PRO A 32 9.30 -14.48 -6.00
C PRO A 32 9.19 -14.87 -4.52
N ASN A 33 8.35 -14.16 -3.76
CA ASN A 33 8.16 -14.35 -2.32
C ASN A 33 7.02 -15.33 -1.98
N GLY A 34 6.30 -15.86 -2.98
CA GLY A 34 5.14 -16.72 -2.78
C GLY A 34 4.01 -16.48 -3.79
N THR A 35 2.93 -17.24 -3.64
CA THR A 35 1.70 -17.12 -4.44
C THR A 35 0.55 -16.65 -3.59
N TYR A 36 -0.20 -15.66 -4.07
CA TYR A 36 -1.36 -15.07 -3.40
C TYR A 36 -2.62 -15.38 -4.19
N PHE A 37 -3.75 -15.50 -3.48
CA PHE A 37 -5.06 -15.74 -4.04
C PHE A 37 -6.06 -14.72 -3.51
N ASN A 38 -7.00 -14.32 -4.35
CA ASN A 38 -8.05 -13.34 -4.01
C ASN A 38 -7.51 -12.04 -3.40
N GLU A 39 -6.36 -11.58 -3.90
CA GLU A 39 -5.67 -10.40 -3.40
C GLU A 39 -6.42 -9.13 -3.83
N LEU A 40 -6.74 -8.26 -2.86
CA LEU A 40 -7.51 -7.04 -3.13
C LEU A 40 -6.56 -5.92 -3.56
N ILE A 41 -6.92 -5.19 -4.61
CA ILE A 41 -6.25 -3.92 -4.95
C ILE A 41 -6.85 -2.82 -4.09
N VAL A 42 -6.00 -2.12 -3.36
CA VAL A 42 -6.37 -1.06 -2.41
C VAL A 42 -5.66 0.23 -2.77
N ASN A 43 -6.25 1.36 -2.37
CA ASN A 43 -5.56 2.65 -2.26
C ASN A 43 -5.40 2.97 -0.77
N VAL A 44 -4.17 3.19 -0.32
CA VAL A 44 -3.85 3.59 1.05
C VAL A 44 -3.04 4.88 1.07
N PHE A 45 -3.21 5.66 2.13
CA PHE A 45 -2.55 6.94 2.31
C PHE A 45 -1.70 6.93 3.58
N CYS A 46 -0.54 7.58 3.54
CA CYS A 46 0.17 7.94 4.75
C CYS A 46 -0.56 9.09 5.46
N HIS A 47 -0.96 8.88 6.71
CA HIS A 47 -1.65 9.89 7.52
C HIS A 47 -0.80 11.13 7.85
N LEU A 48 0.53 11.04 7.69
CA LEU A 48 1.45 12.13 8.03
C LEU A 48 1.72 13.05 6.84
N CYS A 49 1.99 12.49 5.66
CA CYS A 49 2.40 13.27 4.48
C CYS A 49 1.43 13.22 3.29
N GLY A 50 0.39 12.38 3.35
CA GLY A 50 -0.58 12.22 2.27
C GLY A 50 -0.09 11.42 1.06
N SER A 51 1.14 10.90 1.09
CA SER A 51 1.64 10.00 0.03
C SER A 51 0.71 8.80 -0.11
N GLU A 52 0.40 8.42 -1.34
CA GLU A 52 -0.52 7.34 -1.66
C GLU A 52 0.17 6.14 -2.31
N PHE A 53 -0.41 4.97 -2.08
CA PHE A 53 -0.01 3.73 -2.74
C PHE A 53 -1.26 3.00 -3.25
N ILE A 54 -1.25 2.68 -4.55
CA ILE A 54 -2.25 1.83 -5.19
C ILE A 54 -1.59 0.51 -5.57
N GLY A 55 -2.17 -0.58 -5.10
CA GLY A 55 -1.66 -1.91 -5.41
C GLY A 55 -2.26 -2.99 -4.52
N PRO A 56 -1.67 -4.19 -4.54
CA PRO A 56 -2.19 -5.31 -3.78
C PRO A 56 -2.07 -5.07 -2.27
N SER A 57 -3.04 -5.57 -1.51
CA SER A 57 -3.15 -5.32 -0.06
C SER A 57 -1.89 -5.70 0.73
N ARG A 58 -1.10 -6.65 0.25
CA ARG A 58 0.16 -7.05 0.87
C ARG A 58 1.20 -5.93 0.79
N GLU A 59 1.46 -5.42 -0.41
CA GLU A 59 2.38 -4.31 -0.63
C GLU A 59 1.89 -3.02 0.04
N ALA A 60 0.58 -2.80 0.08
CA ALA A 60 -0.01 -1.67 0.80
C ALA A 60 0.33 -1.68 2.30
N GLY A 61 0.31 -2.86 2.94
CA GLY A 61 0.78 -3.00 4.32
C GLY A 61 2.27 -2.67 4.49
N GLY A 62 3.10 -3.09 3.53
CA GLY A 62 4.52 -2.75 3.49
C GLY A 62 4.78 -1.26 3.29
N PHE A 63 3.99 -0.59 2.44
CA PHE A 63 4.01 0.86 2.28
C PHE A 63 3.67 1.55 3.60
N ILE A 64 2.54 1.22 4.24
CA ILE A 64 2.14 1.88 5.51
C ILE A 64 3.23 1.73 6.57
N GLY A 65 3.68 0.50 6.83
CA GLY A 65 4.67 0.25 7.88
C GLY A 65 6.05 0.83 7.54
N GLY A 66 6.52 0.67 6.31
CA GLY A 66 7.81 1.22 5.87
C GLY A 66 7.83 2.75 5.84
N HIS A 67 6.72 3.37 5.44
CA HIS A 67 6.60 4.82 5.37
C HIS A 67 6.41 5.46 6.77
N GLU A 68 5.74 4.77 7.70
CA GLU A 68 5.71 5.18 9.11
C GLU A 68 7.12 5.16 9.73
N CYS A 69 7.91 4.11 9.45
CA CYS A 69 9.31 4.04 9.89
C CYS A 69 10.15 5.19 9.35
N LEU A 70 9.94 5.61 8.10
CA LEU A 70 10.62 6.77 7.51
C LEU A 70 10.32 8.03 8.33
N HIS A 71 9.04 8.31 8.59
CA HIS A 71 8.65 9.50 9.35
C HIS A 71 9.17 9.46 10.80
N ALA A 72 9.13 8.29 11.45
CA ALA A 72 9.71 8.14 12.79
C ALA A 72 11.21 8.49 12.79
N TRP A 73 11.95 8.10 11.74
CA TRP A 73 13.34 8.51 11.57
C TRP A 73 13.48 10.03 11.33
N GLU A 74 12.66 10.61 10.45
CA GLU A 74 12.67 12.06 10.16
C GLU A 74 12.42 12.90 11.42
N PHE A 75 11.42 12.53 12.25
CA PHE A 75 11.16 13.22 13.52
C PHE A 75 12.35 13.15 14.48
N ASN A 76 13.03 12.01 14.56
CA ASN A 76 14.23 11.87 15.38
C ASN A 76 15.40 12.72 14.86
N GLN A 77 15.50 12.94 13.54
CA GLN A 77 16.49 13.88 12.99
C GLN A 77 16.17 15.33 13.39
N VAL A 78 14.89 15.71 13.45
CA VAL A 78 14.47 17.06 13.86
C VAL A 78 14.71 17.28 15.35
N ILE A 79 14.34 16.32 16.20
CA ILE A 79 14.51 16.42 17.67
C ILE A 79 15.99 16.30 18.07
N GLY A 80 16.81 15.59 17.29
CA GLY A 80 18.24 15.41 17.55
C GLY A 80 19.14 16.55 17.06
N ARG A 81 18.60 17.60 16.44
CA ARG A 81 19.38 18.78 16.05
C ARG A 81 19.61 19.69 17.27
N ASP A 82 20.80 19.59 17.84
CA ASP A 82 21.38 20.60 18.75
C ASP A 82 21.93 21.78 17.91
N ASP A 83 21.11 22.39 17.06
CA ASP A 83 21.48 23.61 16.32
C ASP A 83 20.83 24.87 16.88
N GLY A 84 20.10 24.76 17.99
CA GLY A 84 19.50 25.91 18.70
C GLY A 84 18.46 26.68 17.88
N LEU A 85 17.92 26.06 16.82
CA LEU A 85 16.94 26.68 15.89
C LEU A 85 15.51 26.18 16.08
N VAL A 86 15.25 25.38 17.10
CA VAL A 86 13.89 25.09 17.58
C VAL A 86 13.66 25.91 18.85
N GLU A 87 12.60 26.73 18.81
CA GLU A 87 12.23 27.74 19.81
C GLU A 87 12.14 27.22 21.25
#